data_AF-A0A0A0JV72-F1
#
_entry.id   AF-A0A0A0JV72-F1
#
_cell.length_a   1.000
_cell.length_b   1.000
_cell.length_c   1.000
_cell.angle_alpha   90.00
_cell.angle_beta   90.00
_cell.angle_gamma   90.00
#
_symmetry.space_group_name_H-M   'P 1'
#
loop_
_entity.id
_entity.type
_entity.pdbx_description
1 polymer ?
#
loop_
_entity_poly.entity_id
_entity_poly.type
_entity_poly.pdbx_seq_one_letter_code
_entity_poly.pdbx_strand_id
1 'polypeptide(L)' 'MHRIYEYLDGEMQPSDVARVAQHLEACGPCLHEHDLDRAVKAAVRRSNSMGEPCPDQLRVQIRQRITMVRLELDG' A
#
# COMPACT_ATOMS: atom_id res chain seq x y z
N MET A 1 11.82 0.08 12.83
CA MET A 1 11.98 0.40 11.39
C MET A 1 11.03 -0.38 10.48
N HIS A 2 10.66 -1.65 10.72
CA HIS A 2 9.77 -2.39 9.78
C HIS A 2 8.29 -1.94 9.80
N ARG A 3 7.73 -1.68 10.99
CA ARG A 3 6.28 -1.40 11.15
C ARG A 3 5.77 -0.10 10.53
N ILE A 4 6.62 0.90 10.29
CA ILE A 4 6.18 2.16 9.67
C ILE A 4 5.90 1.97 8.17
N TYR A 5 6.63 1.07 7.52
CA TYR A 5 6.40 0.73 6.11
C TYR A 5 5.07 0.00 5.94
N GLU A 6 4.81 -1.02 6.75
CA GLU A 6 3.52 -1.74 6.80
C GLU A 6 2.35 -0.77 7.05
N TYR A 7 2.52 0.18 7.99
CA TYR A 7 1.54 1.23 8.26
C TYR A 7 1.30 2.12 7.02
N LEU A 8 2.37 2.56 6.36
CA LEU A 8 2.31 3.40 5.16
C LEU A 8 1.74 2.66 3.92
N ASP A 9 1.90 1.35 3.84
CA ASP A 9 1.36 0.50 2.76
C ASP A 9 -0.06 0.00 3.06
N GLY A 10 -0.55 0.18 4.28
CA GLY A 10 -1.88 -0.26 4.70
C GLY A 10 -1.97 -1.77 4.95
N GLU A 11 -0.84 -2.41 5.22
CA GLU A 11 -0.72 -3.87 5.40
C GLU A 11 -0.86 -4.29 6.87
N MET A 12 -1.34 -3.39 7.73
CA MET A 12 -1.52 -3.63 9.16
C MET A 12 -2.97 -3.99 9.51
N GLN A 13 -3.12 -4.81 10.55
CA GLN A 13 -4.43 -5.05 11.16
C GLN A 13 -5.00 -3.77 11.81
N PRO A 14 -6.33 -3.60 11.89
CA PRO A 14 -6.94 -2.38 12.41
C PRO A 14 -6.46 -1.97 13.82
N SER A 15 -6.20 -2.94 14.69
CA SER A 15 -5.69 -2.70 16.05
C SER A 15 -4.24 -2.19 16.06
N ASP A 16 -3.42 -2.63 15.11
CA ASP A 16 -2.05 -2.15 14.95
C ASP A 16 -2.02 -0.75 14.34
N VAL A 17 -2.91 -0.47 13.37
CA VAL A 17 -3.10 0.87 12.79
C VAL A 17 -3.43 1.89 13.89
N ALA A 18 -4.40 1.57 14.77
CA ALA A 18 -4.78 2.46 15.86
C ALA A 18 -3.61 2.73 16.83
N ARG A 19 -2.81 1.71 17.14
CA ARG A 19 -1.64 1.86 18.02
C ARG A 19 -0.56 2.76 17.41
N VAL A 20 -0.26 2.58 16.13
CA VAL A 20 0.73 3.41 15.44
C VAL A 20 0.23 4.85 15.29
N ALA A 21 -1.05 5.05 14.96
CA ALA A 21 -1.65 6.39 14.88
C ALA A 21 -1.53 7.15 16.21
N GLN A 22 -1.91 6.51 17.32
CA GLN A 22 -1.78 7.10 18.65
C GLN A 22 -0.31 7.47 18.98
N HIS A 23 0.65 6.62 18.56
CA HIS A 23 2.06 6.92 18.77
C HIS A 23 2.52 8.13 17.95
N LEU A 24 2.12 8.24 16.69
CA LEU A 24 2.47 9.37 15.81
C LEU A 24 1.90 10.69 16.35
N GLU A 25 0.69 10.66 16.92
CA GLU A 25 0.09 11.84 17.57
C GLU A 25 0.86 12.28 18.81
N ALA A 26 1.45 11.34 19.56
CA ALA A 26 2.16 11.61 20.81
C ALA A 26 3.68 11.82 20.64
N CYS A 27 4.26 11.50 19.47
CA CYS A 27 5.70 11.44 19.26
C CYS A 27 6.13 12.24 18.01
N GLY A 28 6.47 13.51 18.20
CA GLY A 28 6.95 14.41 17.14
C GLY A 28 8.14 13.86 16.32
N PRO A 29 9.17 13.23 16.92
CA PRO A 29 10.25 12.62 16.15
C PRO A 29 9.79 11.51 15.21
N CYS A 30 8.88 10.64 15.65
CA CYS A 30 8.35 9.57 14.81
C CYS A 30 7.41 10.09 13.73
N LEU A 31 6.67 11.17 14.00
CA LEU A 31 5.88 11.87 13.00
C LEU A 31 6.76 12.47 11.90
N HIS A 32 7.91 13.04 12.27
CA HIS A 32 8.86 13.59 11.29
C HIS A 32 9.42 12.52 10.35
N GLU A 33 9.85 11.38 10.89
CA GLU A 33 10.32 10.23 10.09
C GLU A 33 9.20 9.68 9.19
N HIS A 34 7.98 9.55 9.72
CA HIS A 34 6.81 9.14 8.93
C HIS A 34 6.56 10.09 7.74
N ASP A 35 6.63 11.40 7.96
CA ASP A 35 6.38 12.39 6.91
C ASP A 35 7.47 12.35 5.83
N LEU A 36 8.73 12.10 6.21
CA LEU A 36 9.82 11.87 5.28
C LEU A 36 9.57 10.64 4.42
N ASP A 37 9.27 9.48 5.03
CA ASP A 37 8.99 8.24 4.32
C ASP A 37 7.79 8.38 3.38
N ARG A 38 6.75 9.09 3.83
CA ARG A 38 5.57 9.41 3.01
C ARG A 38 5.94 10.28 1.80
N ALA A 39 6.80 11.28 1.99
CA ALA A 39 7.28 12.14 0.91
C ALA A 39 8.11 11.36 -0.12
N VAL A 40 8.97 10.45 0.34
CA VAL A 40 9.76 9.56 -0.52
C VAL A 40 8.84 8.64 -1.34
N LYS A 41 7.88 7.96 -0.70
CA LYS A 41 6.90 7.11 -1.42
C LYS A 41 6.09 7.91 -2.44
N ALA A 42 5.72 9.15 -2.12
CA ALA A 42 5.02 10.03 -3.05
C ALA A 42 5.90 10.43 -4.24
N ALA A 43 7.20 10.71 -4.03
CA ALA A 43 8.14 11.00 -5.09
C ALA A 43 8.33 9.82 -6.05
N VAL A 44 8.52 8.61 -5.51
CA VAL A 44 8.65 7.38 -6.32
C VAL A 44 7.39 7.15 -7.17
N ARG A 45 6.20 7.29 -6.59
CA ARG A 45 4.93 7.18 -7.34
C ARG A 45 4.81 8.19 -8.47
N ARG A 46 5.21 9.45 -8.24
CA ARG A 46 5.21 10.48 -9.31
C ARG A 46 6.16 10.11 -10.43
N SER A 47 7.36 9.64 -10.12
CA SER A 47 8.33 9.21 -11.14
C SER A 47 7.80 8.04 -11.97
N ASN A 48 7.11 7.08 -11.35
CA ASN A 48 6.48 5.97 -12.06
C ASN A 48 5.23 6.37 -12.87
N SER A 49 4.55 7.48 -12.52
CA SER A 49 3.38 7.97 -13.25
C SER A 49 3.70 8.63 -14.60
N MET A 50 4.98 8.89 -14.88
CA MET A 50 5.46 9.36 -16.18
C MET A 50 5.77 8.21 -17.15
N GLY A 51 5.59 6.95 -16.71
CA GLY A 51 5.76 5.76 -17.54
C GLY A 51 4.51 5.39 -18.34
N GLU A 52 4.64 4.39 -19.22
CA GLU A 52 3.52 3.89 -20.03
C GLU A 52 2.45 3.26 -19.12
N PRO A 53 1.15 3.60 -19.30
CA PRO A 53 0.08 3.04 -18.48
C PRO A 53 0.01 1.52 -18.62
N CYS A 54 -0.42 0.86 -17.54
CA CYS A 54 -0.63 -0.59 -17.54
C CYS A 54 -1.58 -0.99 -18.68
N PRO A 55 -1.20 -1.91 -19.59
CA PRO A 55 -2.03 -2.30 -20.73
C PRO A 55 -3.38 -2.84 -20.28
N ASP A 56 -4.48 -2.33 -20.87
CA ASP A 56 -5.84 -2.77 -20.53
C ASP A 56 -6.04 -4.28 -20.72
N GLN A 57 -5.37 -4.86 -21.71
CA GLN A 57 -5.41 -6.30 -21.97
C GLN A 57 -4.87 -7.11 -20.77
N LEU A 58 -3.84 -6.62 -20.08
CA LEU A 58 -3.30 -7.30 -18.89
C LEU A 58 -4.33 -7.28 -17.75
N ARG A 59 -5.03 -6.16 -17.55
CA ARG A 59 -6.12 -6.05 -16.56
C ARG A 59 -7.25 -7.04 -16.84
N VAL A 60 -7.67 -7.17 -18.09
CA VAL A 60 -8.70 -8.13 -18.50
C VAL A 60 -8.26 -9.55 -18.20
N GLN A 61 -7.03 -9.92 -18.59
CA GLN A 61 -6.50 -11.26 -18.34
C GLN A 61 -6.44 -11.60 -16.84
N ILE A 62 -5.96 -10.68 -16.00
CA ILE A 62 -5.90 -10.87 -14.55
C ILE A 62 -7.29 -11.13 -13.98
N ARG A 63 -8.28 -10.31 -14.35
CA ARG A 63 -9.67 -10.47 -13.88
C ARG A 63 -10.27 -11.80 -14.30
N GLN A 64 -10.04 -12.22 -15.55
CA GLN A 64 -10.51 -13.52 -16.05
C GLN A 64 -9.90 -14.66 -15.24
N ARG A 65 -8.59 -14.61 -14.98
CA ARG A 65 -7.88 -15.65 -14.23
C ARG A 65 -8.34 -15.76 -12.78
N ILE A 66 -8.52 -14.62 -12.10
CA ILE A 66 -9.11 -14.57 -10.75
C ILE A 66 -10.52 -15.17 -10.75
N THR A 67 -11.33 -14.86 -11.76
CA THR A 67 -12.70 -15.38 -11.87
C THR A 67 -12.71 -16.90 -12.05
N MET A 68 -11.85 -17.43 -12.94
CA MET A 68 -11.74 -18.88 -13.16
C MET A 68 -11.34 -19.62 -11.88
N VAL A 69 -10.31 -19.13 -11.17
CA VAL A 69 -9.85 -19.74 -9.92
C VAL A 69 -10.97 -19.75 -8.86
N ARG A 70 -11.79 -18.69 -8.77
CA ARG A 70 -12.93 -18.67 -7.84
C ARG A 70 -13.96 -19.75 -8.18
N LEU A 71 -14.32 -19.88 -9.46
CA LEU A 71 -15.26 -20.92 -9.92
C LEU A 71 -14.73 -22.34 -9.65
N GLU A 72 -13.42 -22.56 -9.76
CA GLU A 72 -12.79 -23.84 -9.43
C GLU A 72 -12.80 -24.16 -7.93
N LEU A 73 -12.72 -23.14 -7.07
CA LEU A 73 -12.75 -23.29 -5.61
C LEU A 73 -14.18 -23.44 -5.04
N ASP A 74 -15.17 -22.86 -5.71
CA ASP A 74 -16.58 -22.88 -5.31
C ASP A 74 -17.34 -24.13 -5.83
N GLY A 75 -16.70 -24.96 -6.65
CA GLY A 75 -17.27 -26.15 -7.31
C GLY A 75 -16.98 -27.48 -6.65
#